data_AF-A0A832C1I8-F1
#
_entry.id   AF-A0A832C1I8-F1
#
_cell.length_a   1.000
_cell.length_b   1.000
_cell.length_c   1.000
_cell.angle_alpha   90.00
_cell.angle_beta   90.00
_cell.angle_gamma   90.00
#
_symmetry.space_group_name_H-M   'P 1'
#
loop_
_entity.id
_entity.type
_entity.pdbx_description
1 polymer ?
#
loop_
_entity_poly.entity_id
_entity_poly.type
_entity_poly.pdbx_seq_one_letter_code
_entity_poly.pdbx_strand_id
1 'polypeptide(L)'
;MAYCSLEYLKEWIPEDELIQLTDDRSHLASGHLSGEIDAAQEVIALIDTSGFPDSGRLEIDSEQIDYGGKSGNQLLGCVRGVNKTTPAPHPDGALVRELNTINPSVIERAIADAEAEIESYLAGRYELPLLTVPAIVRKITVDLAIYNLYFRRRGFLASEWQERYRAALRFLENVAQGVASLGADAPAEIRHLGPAATGSRQDRIFSLGRISDGSFGTLDRY
;
A
#
# COMPACT_ATOMS: atom_id res chain seq x y z
N MET A 1 -3.69 5.98 -6.68
CA MET A 1 -4.25 4.80 -5.99
C MET A 1 -3.08 4.12 -5.32
N ALA A 2 -3.21 3.76 -4.05
CA ALA A 2 -2.17 2.99 -3.38
C ALA A 2 -2.04 1.61 -4.04
N TYR A 3 -0.81 1.16 -4.23
CA TYR A 3 -0.43 -0.16 -4.74
C TYR A 3 -0.73 -1.27 -3.71
N CYS A 4 -0.90 -0.90 -2.43
CA CYS A 4 -1.19 -1.80 -1.31
C CYS A 4 -2.30 -1.25 -0.39
N SER A 5 -2.85 -2.10 0.49
CA SER A 5 -3.82 -1.73 1.52
C SER A 5 -3.46 -2.39 2.87
N LEU A 6 -4.08 -1.93 3.96
CA LEU A 6 -3.88 -2.50 5.30
C LEU A 6 -4.16 -4.01 5.34
N GLU A 7 -5.19 -4.48 4.63
CA GLU A 7 -5.56 -5.90 4.60
C GLU A 7 -4.42 -6.77 4.07
N TYR A 8 -3.68 -6.31 3.07
CA TYR A 8 -2.51 -7.03 2.56
C TYR A 8 -1.37 -7.08 3.57
N LEU A 9 -1.20 -6.05 4.41
CA LEU A 9 -0.18 -6.09 5.47
C LEU A 9 -0.54 -7.12 6.55
N LYS A 10 -1.84 -7.24 6.89
CA LYS A 10 -2.35 -8.22 7.87
C LYS A 10 -2.15 -9.68 7.44
N GLU A 11 -2.01 -9.95 6.15
CA GLU A 11 -1.68 -11.29 5.65
C GLU A 11 -0.26 -11.74 6.04
N TRP A 12 0.66 -10.80 6.26
CA TRP A 12 2.08 -11.07 6.48
C TRP A 12 2.53 -10.90 7.93
N ILE A 13 1.93 -9.98 8.67
CA ILE A 13 2.22 -9.74 10.07
C ILE A 13 0.93 -9.68 10.90
N PRO A 14 0.91 -10.24 12.12
CA PRO A 14 -0.27 -10.24 12.96
C PRO A 14 -0.66 -8.82 13.38
N GLU A 15 -1.96 -8.61 13.63
CA GLU A 15 -2.53 -7.32 14.00
C GLU A 15 -1.88 -6.73 15.27
N ASP A 16 -1.58 -7.55 16.28
CA ASP A 16 -0.91 -7.09 17.50
C ASP A 16 0.48 -6.49 17.21
N GLU A 17 1.21 -7.05 16.24
CA GLU A 17 2.50 -6.54 15.83
C GLU A 17 2.35 -5.25 15.03
N LEU A 18 1.35 -5.15 14.15
CA LEU A 18 1.01 -3.90 13.46
C LEU A 18 0.66 -2.78 14.44
N ILE A 19 -0.11 -3.10 15.49
CA ILE A 19 -0.43 -2.16 16.57
C ILE A 19 0.87 -1.70 17.22
N GLN A 20 1.76 -2.62 17.63
CA GLN A 20 3.06 -2.25 18.20
C GLN A 20 3.91 -1.40 17.26
N LEU A 21 3.87 -1.63 15.95
CA LEU A 21 4.65 -0.85 14.99
C LEU A 21 4.08 0.55 14.73
N THR A 22 2.76 0.70 14.82
CA THR A 22 2.05 1.94 14.42
C THR A 22 1.61 2.83 15.57
N ASP A 23 1.44 2.28 16.77
CA ASP A 23 0.80 2.98 17.88
C ASP A 23 1.72 3.95 18.65
N ASP A 24 1.69 5.23 18.32
CA ASP A 24 2.58 6.21 18.97
C ASP A 24 2.19 6.66 20.37
N ARG A 25 1.09 6.12 20.92
CA ARG A 25 0.59 6.52 22.23
C ARG A 25 1.53 6.05 23.34
N SER A 26 1.90 6.97 24.22
CA SER A 26 2.71 6.69 25.41
C SER A 26 1.85 6.35 26.64
N HIS A 27 0.56 6.65 26.60
CA HIS A 27 -0.39 6.36 27.65
C HIS A 27 -1.78 6.14 27.04
N LEU A 28 -2.53 5.21 27.62
CA LEU A 28 -3.93 4.94 27.28
C LEU A 28 -4.87 5.62 28.28
N ALA A 29 -5.94 6.21 27.78
CA ALA A 29 -6.96 6.83 28.59
C ALA A 29 -7.82 5.78 29.33
N SER A 30 -8.40 6.19 30.45
CA SER A 30 -9.50 5.48 31.08
C SER A 30 -10.51 6.47 31.64
N GLY A 31 -11.75 6.04 31.76
CA GLY A 31 -12.87 6.86 32.19
C GLY A 31 -14.01 5.97 32.68
N HIS A 32 -15.16 6.57 32.98
CA HIS A 32 -16.34 5.83 33.39
C HIS A 32 -17.53 6.26 32.55
N LEU A 33 -18.49 5.35 32.34
CA LEU A 33 -19.78 5.69 31.75
C LEU A 33 -20.49 6.74 32.62
N SER A 34 -21.24 7.63 31.96
CA SER A 34 -22.09 8.64 32.61
C SER A 34 -23.56 8.20 32.79
N GLY A 35 -23.89 7.00 32.31
CA GLY A 35 -25.19 6.36 32.43
C GLY A 35 -25.11 4.90 31.98
N GLU A 36 -26.14 4.13 32.28
CA GLU A 36 -26.26 2.76 31.78
C GLU A 36 -26.36 2.73 30.25
N ILE A 37 -25.78 1.70 29.64
CA ILE A 37 -25.83 1.47 28.20
C ILE A 37 -26.43 0.11 27.85
N ASP A 38 -27.22 0.04 26.78
CA ASP A 38 -27.74 -1.22 26.23
C ASP A 38 -26.78 -1.80 25.18
N ALA A 39 -27.10 -2.96 24.58
CA ALA A 39 -26.23 -3.64 23.61
C ALA A 39 -26.29 -3.06 22.16
N ALA A 40 -27.14 -2.07 21.90
CA ALA A 40 -27.41 -1.53 20.56
C ALA A 40 -27.04 -0.04 20.42
N GLN A 41 -26.72 0.65 21.52
CA GLN A 41 -26.32 2.05 21.47
C GLN A 41 -25.06 2.29 20.63
N GLU A 42 -25.19 3.24 19.70
CA GLU A 42 -24.12 3.71 18.80
C GLU A 42 -23.49 5.03 19.26
N VAL A 43 -23.98 5.60 20.37
CA VAL A 43 -23.42 6.78 21.04
C VAL A 43 -23.26 6.46 22.51
N ILE A 44 -22.03 6.57 23.01
CA ILE A 44 -21.68 6.22 24.40
C ILE A 44 -21.20 7.49 25.11
N ALA A 45 -21.88 7.85 26.20
CA ALA A 45 -21.54 9.03 26.98
C ALA A 45 -20.65 8.67 28.18
N LEU A 46 -19.49 9.31 28.29
CA LEU A 46 -18.58 9.18 29.43
C LEU A 46 -18.75 10.34 30.40
N ILE A 47 -18.23 10.20 31.62
CA ILE A 47 -18.14 11.31 32.57
C ILE A 47 -17.19 12.40 32.03
N ASP A 48 -16.08 12.00 31.42
CA ASP A 48 -15.12 12.87 30.75
C ASP A 48 -14.43 12.12 29.60
N THR A 49 -14.38 12.72 28.42
CA THR A 49 -13.71 12.19 27.23
C THR A 49 -12.40 12.94 26.92
N SER A 50 -11.98 13.89 27.76
CA SER A 50 -10.83 14.76 27.49
C SER A 50 -9.53 14.00 27.23
N GLY A 51 -9.34 12.87 27.93
CA GLY A 51 -8.18 11.99 27.75
C GLY A 51 -8.25 11.06 26.54
N PHE A 52 -9.42 10.84 25.96
CA PHE A 52 -9.61 9.91 24.83
C PHE A 52 -9.33 10.60 23.49
N PRO A 53 -8.73 9.90 22.51
CA PRO A 53 -8.55 10.43 21.15
C PRO A 53 -9.90 10.62 20.43
N ASP A 54 -9.89 11.34 19.31
CA ASP A 54 -11.11 11.61 18.51
C ASP A 54 -11.75 10.34 17.95
N SER A 55 -10.96 9.29 17.74
CA SER A 55 -11.41 7.95 17.36
C SER A 55 -10.52 6.90 18.00
N GLY A 56 -11.04 5.72 18.27
CA GLY A 56 -10.24 4.66 18.89
C GLY A 56 -11.05 3.42 19.22
N ARG A 57 -10.46 2.56 20.04
CA ARG A 57 -11.11 1.38 20.60
C ARG A 57 -11.15 1.45 22.10
N LEU A 58 -12.23 0.96 22.67
CA LEU A 58 -12.47 0.87 24.10
C LEU A 58 -12.67 -0.59 24.50
N GLU A 59 -12.47 -0.86 25.77
CA GLU A 59 -12.88 -2.07 26.46
C GLU A 59 -13.75 -1.70 27.66
N ILE A 60 -14.92 -2.33 27.76
CA ILE A 60 -15.81 -2.26 28.92
C ILE A 60 -16.10 -3.71 29.35
N ASP A 61 -15.71 -4.06 30.57
CA ASP A 61 -15.69 -5.43 31.08
C ASP A 61 -14.92 -6.40 30.16
N SER A 62 -15.60 -7.04 29.21
CA SER A 62 -15.00 -7.92 28.18
C SER A 62 -15.47 -7.60 26.77
N GLU A 63 -16.26 -6.53 26.59
CA GLU A 63 -16.69 -6.05 25.30
C GLU A 63 -15.67 -5.04 24.76
N GLN A 64 -15.26 -5.22 23.50
CA GLN A 64 -14.49 -4.21 22.78
C GLN A 64 -15.40 -3.42 21.84
N ILE A 65 -15.20 -2.10 21.79
CA ILE A 65 -16.05 -1.16 21.06
C ILE A 65 -15.16 -0.17 20.29
N ASP A 66 -15.32 -0.08 18.98
CA ASP A 66 -14.70 0.98 18.18
C ASP A 66 -15.58 2.24 18.21
N TYR A 67 -14.98 3.43 18.17
CA TYR A 67 -15.70 4.69 17.99
C TYR A 67 -14.98 5.58 16.98
N GLY A 68 -15.75 6.28 16.15
CA GLY A 68 -15.23 7.06 15.02
C GLY A 68 -15.11 8.56 15.28
N GLY A 69 -15.67 9.06 16.38
CA GLY A 69 -15.70 10.49 16.70
C GLY A 69 -15.95 10.77 18.17
N LYS A 70 -15.70 12.02 18.60
CA LYS A 70 -16.20 12.55 19.88
C LYS A 70 -16.83 13.92 19.71
N SER A 71 -17.85 14.20 20.53
CA SER A 71 -18.46 15.53 20.66
C SER A 71 -18.84 15.76 22.12
N GLY A 72 -18.20 16.73 22.77
CA GLY A 72 -18.26 16.84 24.23
C GLY A 72 -17.88 15.51 24.88
N ASN A 73 -18.67 15.08 25.87
CA ASN A 73 -18.45 13.82 26.57
C ASN A 73 -19.12 12.60 25.90
N GLN A 74 -19.49 12.72 24.62
CA GLN A 74 -20.10 11.64 23.84
C GLN A 74 -19.12 11.09 22.81
N LEU A 75 -18.95 9.77 22.81
CA LEU A 75 -18.27 9.02 21.76
C LEU A 75 -19.31 8.63 20.70
N LEU A 76 -18.99 8.87 19.44
CA LEU A 76 -19.90 8.80 18.30
C LEU A 76 -19.50 7.67 17.35
N GLY A 77 -20.50 7.10 16.67
CA GLY A 77 -20.29 6.04 15.69
C GLY A 77 -19.72 4.77 16.34
N CYS A 78 -20.21 4.44 17.53
CA CYS A 78 -19.74 3.29 18.28
C CYS A 78 -20.16 1.98 17.58
N VAL A 79 -19.18 1.15 17.23
CA VAL A 79 -19.39 -0.20 16.72
C VAL A 79 -19.12 -1.19 17.85
N ARG A 80 -20.18 -1.86 18.30
CA ARG A 80 -20.20 -2.77 19.45
C ARG A 80 -19.66 -4.16 19.10
N GLY A 81 -19.12 -4.88 20.09
CA GLY A 81 -18.72 -6.28 19.92
C GLY A 81 -17.60 -6.54 18.91
N VAL A 82 -16.64 -5.62 18.78
CA VAL A 82 -15.53 -5.81 17.83
C VAL A 82 -14.54 -6.87 18.34
N ASN A 83 -13.61 -7.32 17.49
CA ASN A 83 -12.61 -8.34 17.85
C ASN A 83 -13.20 -9.66 18.38
N LYS A 84 -14.36 -10.07 17.85
CA LYS A 84 -15.08 -11.30 18.24
C LYS A 84 -15.60 -11.26 19.69
N THR A 85 -15.75 -10.07 20.26
CA THR A 85 -16.49 -9.88 21.52
C THR A 85 -18.00 -9.80 21.23
N THR A 86 -18.83 -9.87 22.27
CA THR A 86 -20.30 -9.83 22.12
C THR A 86 -20.84 -8.52 22.69
N PRO A 87 -21.70 -7.78 21.97
CA PRO A 87 -22.36 -6.59 22.52
C PRO A 87 -23.14 -6.90 23.81
N ALA A 88 -22.92 -6.13 24.87
CA ALA A 88 -23.52 -6.37 26.19
C ALA A 88 -24.02 -5.07 26.85
N PRO A 89 -25.09 -5.11 27.66
CA PRO A 89 -25.43 -3.94 28.47
C PRO A 89 -24.39 -3.72 29.58
N HIS A 90 -24.09 -2.46 29.91
CA HIS A 90 -23.18 -2.10 30.99
C HIS A 90 -23.83 -1.07 31.93
N PRO A 91 -23.62 -1.19 33.25
CA PRO A 91 -24.24 -0.28 34.23
C PRO A 91 -23.62 1.12 34.19
N ASP A 92 -24.35 2.09 34.76
CA ASP A 92 -23.80 3.41 35.04
C ASP A 92 -22.50 3.31 35.86
N GLY A 93 -21.54 4.18 35.56
CA GLY A 93 -20.23 4.17 36.20
C GLY A 93 -19.35 2.96 35.84
N ALA A 94 -19.70 2.14 34.85
CA ALA A 94 -18.79 1.09 34.38
C ALA A 94 -17.47 1.68 33.87
N LEU A 95 -16.37 0.97 34.15
CA LEU A 95 -15.01 1.41 33.79
C LEU A 95 -14.77 1.19 32.30
N VAL A 96 -14.32 2.25 31.64
CA VAL A 96 -13.99 2.28 30.21
C VAL A 96 -12.48 2.44 30.07
N ARG A 97 -11.83 1.50 29.39
CA ARG A 97 -10.39 1.56 29.09
C ARG A 97 -10.17 1.74 27.60
N GLU A 98 -9.33 2.68 27.21
CA GLU A 98 -8.84 2.75 25.84
C GLU A 98 -7.95 1.54 25.53
N LEU A 99 -8.04 1.01 24.32
CA LEU A 99 -7.16 -0.02 23.80
C LEU A 99 -6.26 0.52 22.69
N ASN A 100 -5.09 -0.11 22.56
CA ASN A 100 -4.20 0.14 21.43
C ASN A 100 -4.86 -0.36 20.14
N THR A 101 -4.67 0.40 19.07
CA THR A 101 -5.24 0.16 17.75
C THR A 101 -4.21 0.47 16.68
N ILE A 102 -4.42 -0.08 15.49
CA ILE A 102 -3.59 0.26 14.33
C ILE A 102 -3.79 1.74 14.02
N ASN A 103 -2.69 2.48 13.92
CA ASN A 103 -2.75 3.87 13.48
C ASN A 103 -2.73 3.93 11.94
N PRO A 104 -3.87 4.25 11.28
CA PRO A 104 -3.98 4.22 9.82
C PRO A 104 -3.03 5.22 9.16
N SER A 105 -2.81 6.39 9.76
CA SER A 105 -1.93 7.43 9.20
C SER A 105 -0.47 6.98 9.08
N VAL A 106 0.00 6.14 10.02
CA VAL A 106 1.37 5.59 9.99
C VAL A 106 1.51 4.54 8.90
N ILE A 107 0.48 3.71 8.72
CA ILE A 107 0.41 2.72 7.64
C ILE A 107 0.40 3.42 6.28
N GLU A 108 -0.49 4.40 6.10
CA GLU A 108 -0.61 5.16 4.86
C GLU A 108 0.72 5.83 4.48
N ARG A 109 1.42 6.44 5.45
CA ARG A 109 2.75 6.99 5.20
C ARG A 109 3.76 5.91 4.79
N ALA A 110 3.82 4.79 5.50
CA ALA A 110 4.77 3.72 5.18
C ALA A 110 4.55 3.11 3.78
N ILE A 111 3.28 3.00 3.37
CA ILE A 111 2.89 2.57 2.02
C ILE A 111 3.29 3.64 1.00
N ALA A 112 2.97 4.92 1.24
CA ALA A 112 3.32 6.01 0.33
C ALA A 112 4.84 6.14 0.13
N ASP A 113 5.64 5.97 1.18
CA ASP A 113 7.10 5.97 1.10
C ASP A 113 7.60 4.80 0.23
N ALA A 114 7.03 3.60 0.41
CA ALA A 114 7.37 2.42 -0.40
C ALA A 114 6.97 2.59 -1.88
N GLU A 115 5.82 3.22 -2.15
CA GLU A 115 5.35 3.51 -3.50
C GLU A 115 6.26 4.49 -4.21
N ALA A 116 6.65 5.58 -3.55
CA ALA A 116 7.57 6.56 -4.11
C ALA A 116 8.92 5.93 -4.46
N GLU A 117 9.42 5.01 -3.62
CA GLU A 117 10.65 4.25 -3.89
C GLU A 117 10.50 3.38 -5.14
N ILE A 118 9.42 2.59 -5.25
CA ILE A 118 9.14 1.75 -6.43
C ILE A 118 9.01 2.60 -7.69
N GLU A 119 8.23 3.68 -7.63
CA GLU A 119 8.02 4.58 -8.75
C GLU A 119 9.33 5.18 -9.28
N SER A 120 10.28 5.49 -8.40
CA SER A 120 11.59 6.00 -8.82
C SER A 120 12.37 5.04 -9.73
N TYR A 121 12.26 3.72 -9.50
CA TYR A 121 12.87 2.69 -10.35
C TYR A 121 12.09 2.47 -11.64
N LEU A 122 10.76 2.56 -11.58
CA LEU A 122 9.89 2.29 -12.72
C LEU A 122 9.77 3.48 -13.69
N ALA A 123 9.99 4.71 -13.24
CA ALA A 123 9.83 5.93 -14.02
C ALA A 123 10.62 5.97 -15.32
N GLY A 124 11.75 5.24 -15.39
CA GLY A 124 12.56 5.15 -16.61
C GLY A 124 11.95 4.27 -17.72
N ARG A 125 10.98 3.41 -17.39
CA ARG A 125 10.46 2.38 -18.30
C ARG A 125 8.94 2.28 -18.39
N TYR A 126 8.21 2.74 -17.39
CA TYR A 126 6.75 2.62 -17.31
C TYR A 126 6.12 3.99 -17.14
N GLU A 127 4.93 4.16 -17.72
CA GLU A 127 4.13 5.36 -17.49
C GLU A 127 3.59 5.35 -16.05
N LEU A 128 3.77 6.49 -15.36
CA LEU A 128 3.32 6.69 -13.99
C LEU A 128 2.24 7.79 -13.94
N PRO A 129 1.24 7.66 -13.04
CA PRO A 129 1.03 6.57 -12.10
C PRO A 129 0.55 5.28 -12.79
N LEU A 130 0.87 4.11 -12.22
CA LEU A 130 0.46 2.82 -12.81
C LEU A 130 -1.08 2.70 -12.80
N LEU A 131 -1.69 2.55 -13.97
CA LEU A 131 -3.14 2.39 -14.11
C LEU A 131 -3.64 1.02 -13.64
N THR A 132 -2.79 0.00 -13.74
CA THR A 132 -3.04 -1.35 -13.25
C THR A 132 -1.82 -1.77 -12.48
N VAL A 133 -2.02 -2.22 -11.24
CA VAL A 133 -0.94 -2.60 -10.32
C VAL A 133 -0.69 -4.11 -10.43
N PRO A 134 0.44 -4.55 -11.03
CA PRO A 134 0.77 -5.96 -11.13
C PRO A 134 0.93 -6.59 -9.75
N ALA A 135 0.61 -7.89 -9.62
CA ALA A 135 0.71 -8.60 -8.34
C ALA A 135 2.13 -8.55 -7.74
N ILE A 136 3.16 -8.56 -8.58
CA ILE A 136 4.56 -8.43 -8.13
C ILE A 136 4.86 -7.06 -7.51
N VAL A 137 4.31 -5.99 -8.07
CA VAL A 137 4.48 -4.63 -7.53
C VAL A 137 3.82 -4.56 -6.15
N ARG A 138 2.59 -5.07 -6.02
CA ARG A 138 1.88 -5.13 -4.73
C ARG A 138 2.66 -5.88 -3.66
N LYS A 139 3.22 -7.05 -4.00
CA LYS A 139 4.05 -7.84 -3.08
C LYS A 139 5.28 -7.05 -2.64
N ILE A 140 5.96 -6.39 -3.57
CA ILE A 140 7.13 -5.56 -3.28
C ILE A 140 6.75 -4.35 -2.41
N THR A 141 5.61 -3.71 -2.68
CA THR A 141 5.10 -2.63 -1.83
C THR A 141 4.87 -3.10 -0.39
N VAL A 142 4.33 -4.31 -0.19
CA VAL A 142 4.18 -4.90 1.16
C VAL A 142 5.54 -5.09 1.83
N ASP A 143 6.51 -5.70 1.13
CA ASP A 143 7.85 -5.95 1.69
C ASP A 143 8.55 -4.66 2.12
N LEU A 144 8.48 -3.60 1.30
CA LEU A 144 9.04 -2.28 1.60
C LEU A 144 8.28 -1.56 2.72
N ALA A 145 6.94 -1.57 2.69
CA ALA A 145 6.13 -0.93 3.71
C ALA A 145 6.35 -1.55 5.10
N ILE A 146 6.41 -2.89 5.19
CA ILE A 146 6.71 -3.60 6.45
C ILE A 146 8.11 -3.24 6.94
N TYR A 147 9.11 -3.24 6.05
CA TYR A 147 10.47 -2.82 6.42
C TYR A 147 10.49 -1.40 7.01
N ASN A 148 9.79 -0.45 6.38
CA ASN A 148 9.68 0.93 6.84
C ASN A 148 9.03 1.02 8.23
N LEU A 149 7.99 0.22 8.50
CA LEU A 149 7.32 0.15 9.80
C LEU A 149 8.25 -0.37 10.92
N TYR A 150 9.02 -1.43 10.66
CA TYR A 150 9.99 -1.93 11.66
C TYR A 150 11.13 -0.95 11.88
N PHE A 151 11.65 -0.34 10.82
CA PHE A 151 12.76 0.62 10.91
C PHE A 151 12.37 1.83 11.78
N ARG A 152 11.14 2.30 11.63
CA ARG A 152 10.56 3.39 12.43
C ARG A 152 10.64 3.15 13.94
N ARG A 153 10.30 1.95 14.42
CA ARG A 153 10.27 1.62 15.87
C ARG A 153 11.63 1.25 16.47
N ARG A 154 12.71 1.24 15.67
CA ARG A 154 14.06 0.86 16.12
C ARG A 154 14.11 -0.49 16.87
N GLY A 155 13.29 -1.44 16.43
CA GLY A 155 13.25 -2.81 16.96
C GLY A 155 14.28 -3.74 16.31
N PHE A 156 14.34 -4.99 16.79
CA PHE A 156 15.08 -6.06 16.11
C PHE A 156 14.44 -6.30 14.75
N LEU A 157 15.06 -5.79 13.69
CA LEU A 157 14.71 -6.18 12.33
C LEU A 157 15.05 -7.65 12.17
N ALA A 158 14.02 -8.51 12.07
CA ALA A 158 14.24 -9.90 11.73
C ALA A 158 15.06 -9.97 10.43
N SER A 159 16.08 -10.83 10.40
CA SER A 159 16.96 -10.98 9.24
C SER A 159 16.18 -11.29 7.95
N GLU A 160 15.03 -11.95 8.08
CA GLU A 160 14.10 -12.23 6.99
C GLU A 160 13.57 -10.97 6.30
N TRP A 161 13.14 -9.95 7.06
CA TRP A 161 12.63 -8.69 6.49
C TRP A 161 13.72 -7.90 5.77
N GLN A 162 14.96 -7.95 6.26
CA GLN A 162 16.10 -7.34 5.58
C GLN A 162 16.40 -8.04 4.26
N GLU A 163 16.34 -9.37 4.23
CA GLU A 163 16.58 -10.15 3.01
C GLU A 163 15.47 -9.90 1.97
N ARG A 164 14.20 -9.84 2.41
CA ARG A 164 13.08 -9.47 1.53
C ARG A 164 13.24 -8.08 0.93
N TYR A 165 13.57 -7.08 1.75
CA TYR A 165 13.82 -5.72 1.29
C TYR A 165 14.95 -5.68 0.26
N ARG A 166 16.08 -6.36 0.52
CA ARG A 166 17.20 -6.44 -0.44
C ARG A 166 16.82 -7.15 -1.74
N ALA A 167 16.07 -8.25 -1.64
CA ALA A 167 15.61 -8.99 -2.81
C ALA A 167 14.65 -8.15 -3.67
N ALA A 168 13.77 -7.36 -3.03
CA ALA A 168 12.88 -6.42 -3.69
C ALA A 168 13.64 -5.33 -4.43
N LEU A 169 14.61 -4.66 -3.78
CA LEU A 169 15.45 -3.64 -4.44
C LEU A 169 16.22 -4.21 -5.62
N ARG A 170 16.80 -5.40 -5.49
CA ARG A 170 17.52 -6.07 -6.58
C ARG A 170 16.59 -6.37 -7.76
N PHE A 171 15.34 -6.75 -7.50
CA PHE A 171 14.37 -6.96 -8.57
C PHE A 171 14.01 -5.64 -9.27
N LEU A 172 13.74 -4.57 -8.51
CA LEU A 172 13.44 -3.25 -9.06
C LEU A 172 14.59 -2.70 -9.90
N GLU A 173 15.83 -2.89 -9.45
CA GLU A 173 17.03 -2.52 -10.21
C GLU A 173 17.15 -3.33 -11.52
N ASN A 174 16.91 -4.65 -11.48
CA ASN A 174 16.90 -5.48 -12.70
C ASN A 174 15.79 -5.06 -13.68
N VAL A 175 14.63 -4.63 -13.17
CA VAL A 175 13.55 -4.08 -14.00
C VAL A 175 14.00 -2.76 -14.63
N ALA A 176 14.55 -1.84 -13.84
CA ALA A 176 15.07 -0.56 -14.33
C ALA A 176 16.15 -0.73 -15.41
N GLN A 177 17.04 -1.73 -15.25
CA GLN A 177 18.08 -2.09 -16.24
C GLN A 177 17.54 -2.85 -17.46
N GLY A 178 16.29 -3.33 -17.41
CA GLY A 178 15.67 -4.11 -18.49
C GLY A 178 16.06 -5.58 -18.55
N VAL A 179 16.69 -6.09 -17.50
CA VAL A 179 17.01 -7.52 -17.34
C VAL A 179 15.76 -8.31 -16.95
N ALA A 180 14.86 -7.68 -16.20
CA ALA A 180 13.58 -8.24 -15.79
C ALA A 180 12.41 -7.37 -16.28
N SER A 181 11.20 -7.94 -16.28
CA SER A 181 9.94 -7.25 -16.58
C SER A 181 8.93 -7.49 -15.47
N LEU A 182 7.95 -6.58 -15.32
CA LEU A 182 6.86 -6.69 -14.34
C LEU A 182 5.88 -7.84 -14.63
N GLY A 183 6.04 -8.54 -15.76
CA GLY A 183 5.26 -9.72 -16.13
C GLY A 183 4.22 -9.45 -17.22
N ALA A 184 3.36 -10.43 -17.49
CA ALA A 184 2.35 -10.33 -18.55
C ALA A 184 1.27 -9.25 -18.27
N ASP A 185 1.04 -8.94 -16.99
CA ASP A 185 0.13 -7.88 -16.55
C ASP A 185 0.81 -6.51 -16.41
N ALA A 186 2.02 -6.35 -16.97
CA ALA A 186 2.75 -5.11 -16.90
C ALA A 186 2.00 -3.97 -17.60
N PRO A 187 1.91 -2.77 -16.99
CA PRO A 187 1.32 -1.61 -17.62
C PRO A 187 2.15 -1.15 -18.82
N ALA A 188 1.61 -0.21 -19.60
CA ALA A 188 2.24 0.28 -20.81
C ALA A 188 3.69 0.72 -20.55
N GLU A 189 4.64 0.06 -21.21
CA GLU A 189 6.04 0.50 -21.23
C GLU A 189 6.15 1.80 -22.03
N ILE A 190 6.95 2.74 -21.54
CA ILE A 190 7.28 3.97 -22.27
C ILE A 190 7.96 3.53 -23.57
N ARG A 191 7.30 3.82 -24.69
CA ARG A 191 7.88 3.60 -26.00
C ARG A 191 9.02 4.59 -26.20
N HIS A 192 10.25 4.14 -26.01
CA HIS A 192 11.39 4.84 -26.59
C HIS A 192 11.27 4.73 -28.11
N LEU A 193 10.73 5.79 -28.74
CA LEU A 193 10.92 6.04 -30.15
C LEU A 193 12.41 6.36 -30.37
N GLY A 194 13.26 5.32 -30.30
CA GLY A 194 14.53 5.37 -31.02
C GLY A 194 14.23 5.61 -32.50
N PRO A 195 15.19 6.10 -33.30
CA PRO A 195 14.97 6.24 -34.73
C PRO A 195 14.53 4.89 -35.31
N ALA A 196 13.24 4.78 -35.58
CA ALA A 196 12.67 3.61 -36.22
C ALA A 196 13.16 3.65 -37.67
N ALA A 197 14.23 2.89 -37.95
CA ALA A 197 14.59 2.55 -39.30
C ALA A 197 13.44 1.68 -39.85
N THR A 198 12.42 2.33 -40.42
CA THR A 198 11.34 1.66 -41.14
C THR A 198 11.90 1.25 -42.50
N GLY A 199 12.84 0.32 -42.49
CA GLY A 199 13.44 -0.25 -43.68
C GLY A 199 12.50 -1.25 -44.32
N SER A 200 11.35 -0.81 -44.82
CA SER A 200 10.60 -1.61 -45.79
C SER A 200 11.33 -1.50 -47.12
N ARG A 201 12.24 -2.43 -47.41
CA ARG A 201 12.76 -2.62 -48.77
C ARG A 201 11.69 -3.32 -49.62
N GLN A 202 10.70 -2.57 -50.07
CA GLN A 202 9.93 -2.93 -51.26
C GLN A 202 10.62 -2.35 -52.52
N ASP A 203 11.89 -2.67 -52.72
CA ASP A 203 12.42 -2.73 -54.09
C ASP A 203 13.79 -3.40 -54.10
N ARG A 204 13.81 -4.69 -54.41
CA ARG A 204 15.02 -5.31 -54.94
C ARG A 204 14.97 -5.15 -56.46
N ILE A 205 15.45 -4.02 -56.98
CA ILE A 205 15.58 -3.78 -58.43
C ILE A 205 16.57 -4.78 -59.05
N PHE A 206 17.56 -5.23 -58.27
CA PHE A 206 18.53 -6.24 -58.67
C PHE A 206 18.27 -7.58 -57.96
N SER A 207 17.53 -8.45 -58.61
CA SER A 207 17.46 -9.87 -58.25
C SER A 207 18.51 -10.65 -59.05
N LEU A 208 19.39 -11.39 -58.37
CA LEU A 208 20.29 -12.36 -58.99
C LEU A 208 19.46 -13.33 -59.86
N GLY A 209 19.75 -13.36 -61.17
CA GLY A 209 19.03 -14.18 -62.16
C GLY A 209 18.05 -13.44 -63.07
N ARG A 210 17.85 -12.11 -62.93
CA ARG A 210 17.20 -11.33 -63.98
C ARG A 210 18.18 -11.08 -65.13
N ILE A 211 17.83 -11.59 -66.30
CA ILE A 211 18.50 -11.27 -67.56
C ILE A 211 18.27 -9.79 -67.84
N SER A 212 19.31 -9.07 -68.25
CA SER A 212 19.15 -7.68 -68.70
C SER A 212 18.16 -7.64 -69.87
N ASP A 213 17.30 -6.63 -69.90
CA ASP A 213 16.31 -6.39 -70.95
C ASP A 213 16.92 -5.87 -72.27
N GLY A 214 18.25 -5.97 -72.41
CA GLY A 214 18.96 -5.50 -73.60
C GLY A 214 19.00 -3.98 -73.75
N SER A 215 18.61 -3.20 -72.74
CA SER A 215 18.71 -1.74 -72.77
C SER A 215 20.17 -1.29 -72.68
N PHE A 216 20.79 -1.00 -73.83
CA PHE A 216 22.04 -0.24 -73.90
C PHE A 216 21.73 1.23 -73.65
N GLY A 217 22.18 1.75 -72.50
CA GLY A 217 22.09 3.18 -72.22
C GLY A 217 22.88 3.97 -73.26
N THR A 218 22.19 4.81 -74.03
CA THR A 218 22.82 5.78 -74.92
C THR A 218 23.41 6.90 -74.07
N LEU A 219 24.70 6.80 -73.75
CA LEU A 219 25.51 7.95 -73.36
C LEU A 219 25.80 8.77 -74.62
N ASP A 220 24.80 9.52 -75.10
CA ASP A 220 25.01 10.65 -76.00
C ASP A 220 23.72 11.44 -76.15
N ARG A 221 23.60 12.50 -75.33
CA ARG A 221 23.11 13.82 -75.70
C ARG A 221 23.26 14.75 -74.49
N TYR A 222 24.39 15.47 -74.53
CA TYR A 222 24.74 16.73 -73.86
C TYR A 222 24.28 16.96 -72.42
#